data_AF-A0A4R1KW83-F1
#
_entry.id   AF-A0A4R1KW83-F1
#
_cell.length_a   1.000
_cell.length_b   1.000
_cell.length_c   1.000
_cell.angle_alpha   90.00
_cell.angle_beta   90.00
_cell.angle_gamma   90.00
#
_symmetry.space_group_name_H-M   'P 1'
#
loop_
_entity.id
_entity.type
_entity.pdbx_description
1 polymer ?
#
loop_
_entity_poly.entity_id
_entity_poly.type
_entity_poly.pdbx_seq_one_letter_code
_entity_poly.pdbx_strand_id
1 'polypeptide(L)'
;MKILLAALLIIPFLSFGQVSQDEKEEIETYALEICDCFNNVLKELHPKAIEAITIYASEGEQKMQEYVVKVLAEESDAEKQAFMESFQSMQESPFLIKLQRCDASATKNEALKEKMDDSNSEVSKYLINYLGKEDSCKLFKFFYDLGTNQN
;
A
#
# COMPACT_ATOMS: atom_id res chain seq x y z
N MET A 1 33.51 7.76 50.07
CA MET A 1 32.89 8.79 49.20
C MET A 1 32.67 8.19 47.81
N LYS A 2 31.65 7.34 47.67
CA LYS A 2 31.33 6.56 46.44
C LYS A 2 29.81 6.51 46.23
N ILE A 3 29.11 7.60 46.51
CA ILE A 3 27.65 7.70 46.36
C ILE A 3 27.34 9.04 45.68
N LEU A 4 27.88 9.23 44.48
CA LEU A 4 27.56 10.37 43.62
C LEU A 4 27.46 9.98 42.13
N LEU A 5 27.49 8.67 41.82
CA LEU A 5 27.38 8.14 40.46
C LEU A 5 26.10 7.33 40.20
N ALA A 6 25.22 7.19 41.20
CA ALA A 6 23.96 6.45 41.05
C ALA A 6 22.80 7.30 40.49
N ALA A 7 22.97 8.62 40.37
CA ALA A 7 21.94 9.54 39.86
C ALA A 7 21.92 9.67 38.32
N LEU A 8 22.84 9.02 37.60
CA LEU A 8 22.90 8.99 36.13
C LEU A 8 22.22 7.76 35.50
N LEU A 9 21.65 6.87 36.31
CA LEU A 9 20.93 5.67 35.84
C LEU A 9 19.40 5.84 35.78
N ILE A 10 18.89 7.04 36.07
CA ILE A 10 17.54 7.44 35.68
C ILE A 10 17.67 8.17 34.36
N ILE A 11 18.12 7.45 33.32
CA ILE A 11 17.67 7.78 31.98
C ILE A 11 16.19 7.42 32.04
N PRO A 12 15.24 8.38 32.06
CA PRO A 12 13.87 8.01 31.78
C PRO A 12 13.95 7.37 30.40
N PHE A 13 13.54 6.10 30.30
CA PHE A 13 13.44 5.43 29.02
C PHE A 13 12.78 6.40 28.05
N LEU A 14 13.60 6.81 27.08
CA LEU A 14 13.22 7.57 25.90
C LEU A 14 12.25 6.68 25.12
N SER A 15 10.97 6.73 25.46
CA SER A 15 9.95 5.92 24.78
C SER A 15 8.61 6.65 24.76
N PHE A 16 8.62 7.91 24.33
CA PHE A 16 7.43 8.64 23.87
C PHE A 16 7.38 8.67 22.33
N GLY A 17 7.67 7.54 21.68
CA GLY A 17 7.69 7.44 20.22
C GLY A 17 7.69 6.00 19.69
N GLN A 18 7.18 5.04 20.46
CA GLN A 18 7.06 3.66 19.98
C GLN A 18 5.59 3.30 19.87
N VAL A 19 5.20 2.76 18.71
CA VAL A 19 3.88 2.18 18.47
C VAL A 19 3.66 1.06 19.49
N SER A 20 2.57 1.15 20.26
CA SER A 20 2.20 0.13 21.24
C SER A 20 1.82 -1.19 20.57
N GLN A 21 1.79 -2.30 21.32
CA GLN A 21 1.45 -3.60 20.76
C GLN A 21 0.02 -3.62 20.22
N ASP A 22 -0.94 -3.06 20.95
CA ASP A 22 -2.34 -2.97 20.52
C ASP A 22 -2.47 -2.12 19.24
N GLU A 23 -1.76 -0.98 19.16
CA GLU A 23 -1.74 -0.17 17.94
C GLU A 23 -1.13 -0.95 16.76
N LYS A 24 -0.10 -1.77 16.97
CA LYS A 24 0.46 -2.60 15.89
C LYS A 24 -0.57 -3.59 15.37
N GLU A 25 -1.25 -4.32 16.24
CA GLU A 25 -2.26 -5.31 15.84
C GLU A 25 -3.41 -4.65 15.06
N GLU A 26 -3.84 -3.45 15.46
CA GLU A 26 -4.83 -2.67 14.71
C GLU A 26 -4.30 -2.19 13.35
N ILE A 27 -3.05 -1.70 13.28
CA ILE A 27 -2.42 -1.27 12.01
C ILE A 27 -2.26 -2.44 11.05
N GLU A 28 -1.84 -3.60 11.54
CA GLU A 28 -1.66 -4.81 10.75
C GLU A 28 -3.00 -5.32 10.21
N THR A 29 -4.04 -5.30 11.05
CA THR A 29 -5.41 -5.61 10.63
C THR A 29 -5.88 -4.66 9.55
N TYR A 30 -5.72 -3.35 9.75
CA TYR A 30 -6.04 -2.33 8.76
C TYR A 30 -5.30 -2.58 7.44
N ALA A 31 -3.99 -2.84 7.50
CA ALA A 31 -3.16 -3.09 6.34
C ALA A 31 -3.65 -4.30 5.53
N LEU A 32 -3.95 -5.41 6.20
CA LEU A 32 -4.48 -6.60 5.53
C LEU A 32 -5.86 -6.34 4.91
N GLU A 33 -6.77 -5.69 5.63
CA GLU A 33 -8.11 -5.37 5.12
C GLU A 33 -8.07 -4.45 3.89
N ILE A 34 -7.23 -3.40 3.91
CA ILE A 34 -7.11 -2.49 2.76
C ILE A 34 -6.44 -3.17 1.57
N CYS A 35 -5.40 -3.98 1.79
CA CYS A 35 -4.71 -4.71 0.73
C CYS A 35 -5.63 -5.76 0.08
N ASP A 36 -6.39 -6.50 0.88
CA ASP A 36 -7.37 -7.47 0.36
C ASP A 36 -8.48 -6.80 -0.43
N CYS A 37 -9.01 -5.68 0.08
CA CYS A 37 -10.00 -4.90 -0.66
C CYS A 37 -9.44 -4.37 -1.98
N PHE A 38 -8.24 -3.79 -1.95
CA PHE A 38 -7.55 -3.27 -3.13
C PHE A 38 -7.36 -4.36 -4.19
N ASN A 39 -6.84 -5.52 -3.78
CA ASN A 39 -6.65 -6.66 -4.66
C ASN A 39 -7.96 -7.20 -5.23
N ASN A 40 -9.05 -7.17 -4.45
CA ASN A 40 -10.37 -7.57 -4.94
C ASN A 40 -10.93 -6.60 -5.97
N VAL A 41 -10.67 -5.29 -5.84
CA VAL A 41 -11.03 -4.32 -6.87
C VAL A 41 -10.21 -4.54 -8.15
N LEU A 42 -8.91 -4.82 -8.04
CA LEU A 42 -8.07 -5.10 -9.21
C LEU A 42 -8.52 -6.35 -9.99
N LYS A 43 -9.17 -7.33 -9.34
CA LYS A 43 -9.71 -8.52 -10.03
C LYS A 43 -10.84 -8.20 -11.02
N GLU A 44 -11.39 -6.99 -10.99
CA GLU A 44 -12.35 -6.53 -12.01
C GLU A 44 -11.67 -6.23 -13.35
N LEU A 45 -10.35 -6.08 -13.36
CA LEU A 45 -9.55 -5.83 -14.56
C LEU A 45 -9.26 -7.14 -15.30
N HIS A 46 -8.91 -7.00 -16.58
CA HIS A 46 -8.43 -8.11 -17.39
C HIS A 46 -7.15 -8.73 -16.76
N PRO A 47 -7.00 -10.06 -16.71
CA PRO A 47 -5.85 -10.71 -16.09
C PRO A 47 -4.50 -10.21 -16.61
N LYS A 48 -4.40 -9.95 -17.92
CA LYS A 48 -3.18 -9.39 -18.52
C LYS A 48 -2.88 -7.96 -18.07
N ALA A 49 -3.90 -7.17 -17.74
CA ALA A 49 -3.71 -5.82 -17.18
C ALA A 49 -3.18 -5.90 -15.75
N ILE A 50 -3.68 -6.84 -14.95
CA ILE A 50 -3.15 -7.14 -13.61
C ILE A 50 -1.68 -7.59 -13.70
N GLU A 51 -1.35 -8.43 -14.68
CA GLU A 51 0.03 -8.86 -14.95
C GLU A 51 0.93 -7.67 -15.32
N ALA A 52 0.48 -6.77 -16.21
CA ALA A 52 1.22 -5.56 -16.56
C ALA A 52 1.50 -4.67 -15.33
N ILE A 53 0.51 -4.48 -14.46
CA ILE A 53 0.66 -3.73 -13.20
C ILE A 53 1.65 -4.44 -12.26
N THR A 54 1.59 -5.77 -12.20
CA THR A 54 2.50 -6.57 -11.37
C THR A 54 3.94 -6.46 -11.85
N ILE A 55 4.16 -6.57 -13.17
CA ILE A 55 5.48 -6.36 -13.80
C ILE A 55 5.96 -4.94 -13.51
N TYR A 56 5.10 -3.92 -13.60
CA TYR A 56 5.51 -2.56 -13.26
C TYR A 56 5.97 -2.46 -11.79
N ALA A 57 5.21 -3.06 -10.88
CA ALA A 57 5.53 -3.05 -9.46
C ALA A 57 6.82 -3.81 -9.10
N SER A 58 7.20 -4.86 -9.86
CA SER A 58 8.37 -5.70 -9.54
C SER A 58 9.60 -5.47 -10.39
N GLU A 59 9.42 -5.10 -11.66
CA GLU A 59 10.47 -5.04 -12.68
C GLU A 59 10.58 -3.66 -13.34
N GLY A 60 9.66 -2.74 -13.03
CA GLY A 60 9.69 -1.36 -13.50
C GLY A 60 9.02 -1.15 -14.86
N GLU A 61 8.96 0.12 -15.24
CA GLU A 61 8.16 0.60 -16.37
C GLU A 61 8.60 -0.01 -17.70
N GLN A 62 9.91 -0.12 -17.95
CA GLN A 62 10.44 -0.67 -19.20
C GLN A 62 9.94 -2.10 -19.45
N LYS A 63 9.95 -2.94 -18.41
CA LYS A 63 9.49 -4.34 -18.51
C LYS A 63 7.99 -4.43 -18.73
N MET A 64 7.23 -3.55 -18.07
CA MET A 64 5.80 -3.44 -18.32
C MET A 64 5.51 -3.03 -19.77
N GLN A 65 6.25 -2.06 -20.33
CA GLN A 65 6.09 -1.62 -21.73
C GLN A 65 6.42 -2.75 -22.72
N GLU A 66 7.51 -3.50 -22.49
CA GLU A 66 7.86 -4.69 -23.29
C GLU A 66 6.71 -5.72 -23.29
N TYR A 67 6.11 -5.96 -22.13
CA TYR A 67 4.96 -6.85 -21.99
C TYR A 67 3.71 -6.34 -22.71
N VAL A 68 3.38 -5.06 -22.56
CA VAL A 68 2.25 -4.41 -23.26
C VAL A 68 2.40 -4.56 -24.77
N VAL A 69 3.58 -4.28 -25.32
CA VAL A 69 3.85 -4.42 -26.76
C VAL A 69 3.65 -5.87 -27.22
N LYS A 70 4.11 -6.84 -26.43
CA LYS A 70 3.91 -8.26 -26.72
C LYS A 70 2.43 -8.63 -26.78
N VAL A 71 1.64 -8.23 -25.78
CA VAL A 71 0.19 -8.47 -25.74
C VAL A 71 -0.50 -7.86 -26.97
N LEU A 72 -0.15 -6.63 -27.34
CA LEU A 72 -0.72 -5.96 -28.50
C LEU A 72 -0.30 -6.57 -29.85
N ALA A 73 0.84 -7.27 -29.92
CA ALA A 73 1.30 -7.95 -31.12
C ALA A 73 0.70 -9.34 -31.29
N GLU A 74 0.57 -10.11 -30.21
CA GLU A 74 0.29 -11.55 -30.25
C GLU A 74 -1.18 -11.91 -30.05
N GLU A 75 -1.95 -11.10 -29.33
CA GLU A 75 -3.32 -11.44 -28.95
C GLU A 75 -4.37 -11.16 -30.06
N SER A 76 -5.60 -11.64 -29.86
CA SER A 76 -6.73 -11.31 -30.73
C SER A 76 -7.20 -9.87 -30.52
N ASP A 77 -7.94 -9.30 -31.48
CA ASP A 77 -8.46 -7.93 -31.34
C ASP A 77 -9.40 -7.78 -30.12
N ALA A 78 -10.19 -8.81 -29.82
CA ALA A 78 -11.07 -8.83 -28.64
C ALA A 78 -10.26 -8.80 -27.33
N GLU A 79 -9.18 -9.59 -27.25
CA GLU A 79 -8.28 -9.62 -26.10
C GLU A 79 -7.54 -8.29 -25.91
N LYS A 80 -7.06 -7.68 -27.01
CA LYS A 80 -6.42 -6.37 -26.97
C LYS A 80 -7.39 -5.30 -26.48
N GLN A 81 -8.63 -5.33 -26.97
CA GLN A 81 -9.65 -4.38 -26.56
C GLN A 81 -9.95 -4.52 -25.07
N ALA A 82 -10.22 -5.72 -24.56
CA ALA A 82 -10.48 -5.95 -23.14
C ALA A 82 -9.29 -5.55 -22.24
N PHE A 83 -8.07 -5.82 -22.71
CA PHE A 83 -6.85 -5.39 -22.03
C PHE A 83 -6.74 -3.86 -21.94
N MET A 84 -7.00 -3.13 -23.03
CA MET A 84 -6.96 -1.66 -23.05
C MET A 84 -8.10 -1.02 -22.25
N GLU A 85 -9.30 -1.61 -22.30
CA GLU A 85 -10.47 -1.18 -21.52
C GLU A 85 -10.21 -1.25 -20.01
N SER A 86 -9.36 -2.18 -19.56
CA SER A 86 -8.96 -2.27 -18.14
C SER A 86 -8.24 -1.00 -17.67
N PHE A 87 -7.29 -0.49 -18.45
CA PHE A 87 -6.58 0.75 -18.10
C PHE A 87 -7.46 1.99 -18.20
N GLN A 88 -8.46 1.97 -19.10
CA GLN A 88 -9.47 3.02 -19.14
C GLN A 88 -10.33 2.98 -17.88
N SER A 89 -10.85 1.80 -17.51
CA SER A 89 -11.67 1.60 -16.32
C SER A 89 -10.98 2.07 -15.05
N MET A 90 -9.67 1.81 -14.89
CA MET A 90 -8.88 2.31 -13.76
C MET A 90 -8.90 3.84 -13.61
N GLN A 91 -9.05 4.58 -14.71
CA GLN A 91 -9.12 6.04 -14.71
C GLN A 91 -10.56 6.56 -14.49
N GLU A 92 -11.56 5.68 -14.55
CA GLU A 92 -12.95 6.07 -14.38
C GLU A 92 -13.30 6.25 -12.90
N SER A 93 -14.15 7.25 -12.64
CA SER A 93 -14.64 7.58 -11.30
C SER A 93 -15.19 6.38 -10.52
N PRO A 94 -16.01 5.47 -11.10
CA PRO A 94 -16.52 4.31 -10.37
C PRO A 94 -15.43 3.39 -9.81
N PHE A 95 -14.35 3.17 -10.56
CA PHE A 95 -13.24 2.33 -10.12
C PHE A 95 -12.47 3.00 -8.99
N LEU A 96 -12.14 4.29 -9.15
CA LEU A 96 -11.46 5.08 -8.11
C LEU A 96 -12.27 5.16 -6.81
N ILE A 97 -13.60 5.31 -6.91
CA ILE A 97 -14.50 5.30 -5.75
C ILE A 97 -14.45 3.95 -5.02
N LYS A 98 -14.36 2.82 -5.74
CA LYS A 98 -14.22 1.50 -5.09
C LYS A 98 -12.91 1.42 -4.31
N LEU A 99 -11.81 1.90 -4.86
CA LEU A 99 -10.53 1.95 -4.17
C LEU A 99 -10.59 2.84 -2.92
N GLN A 100 -11.21 4.02 -3.00
CA GLN A 100 -11.37 4.92 -1.86
C GLN A 100 -12.20 4.29 -0.73
N ARG A 101 -13.20 3.48 -1.07
CA ARG A 101 -14.03 2.79 -0.06
C ARG A 101 -13.25 1.74 0.73
N CYS A 102 -12.18 1.18 0.17
CA CYS A 102 -11.33 0.23 0.89
C CYS A 102 -10.71 0.86 2.15
N ASP A 103 -10.24 2.10 2.04
CA ASP A 103 -9.66 2.83 3.17
C ASP A 103 -10.70 3.13 4.26
N ALA A 104 -11.87 3.62 3.86
CA ALA A 104 -12.95 3.94 4.78
C ALA A 104 -13.50 2.71 5.52
N SER A 105 -13.42 1.52 4.92
CA SER A 105 -13.89 0.27 5.54
C SER A 105 -12.89 -0.36 6.51
N ALA A 106 -11.60 -0.04 6.38
CA ALA A 106 -10.53 -0.79 7.04
C ALA A 106 -10.18 -0.28 8.46
N THR A 107 -10.65 0.92 8.86
CA THR A 107 -10.34 1.46 10.20
C THR A 107 -11.59 1.70 11.04
N LYS A 108 -11.57 1.23 12.29
CA LYS A 108 -12.65 1.45 13.29
C LYS A 108 -12.27 2.48 14.37
N ASN A 109 -11.02 2.94 14.35
CA ASN A 109 -10.42 3.83 15.35
C ASN A 109 -9.93 5.11 14.68
N GLU A 110 -10.73 6.19 14.77
CA GLU A 110 -10.44 7.47 14.10
C GLU A 110 -9.12 8.10 14.56
N ALA A 111 -8.78 7.99 15.85
CA ALA A 111 -7.54 8.54 16.40
C ALA A 111 -6.30 7.79 15.88
N LEU A 112 -6.40 6.48 15.67
CA LEU A 112 -5.33 5.70 15.06
C LEU A 112 -5.23 6.01 13.55
N LYS A 113 -6.36 6.20 12.87
CA LYS A 113 -6.40 6.61 11.46
C LYS A 113 -5.67 7.93 11.22
N GLU A 114 -5.95 8.94 12.04
CA GLU A 114 -5.27 10.24 11.96
C GLU A 114 -3.75 10.10 12.08
N LYS A 115 -3.27 9.24 12.99
CA LYS A 115 -1.84 8.92 13.11
C LYS A 115 -1.30 8.18 11.88
N MET A 116 -2.04 7.23 11.31
CA MET A 116 -1.62 6.52 10.08
C MET A 116 -1.50 7.48 8.89
N ASP A 117 -2.36 8.50 8.83
CA ASP A 117 -2.39 9.50 7.76
C ASP A 117 -1.32 10.60 7.94
N ASP A 118 -0.80 10.83 9.16
CA ASP A 118 0.36 11.70 9.40
C ASP A 118 1.67 11.00 9.04
N SER A 119 2.24 11.37 7.89
CA SER A 119 3.50 10.82 7.36
C SER A 119 4.71 10.99 8.29
N ASN A 120 4.67 11.92 9.25
CA ASN A 120 5.75 12.10 10.22
C ASN A 120 5.62 11.17 11.43
N SER A 121 4.46 10.55 11.62
CA SER A 121 4.18 9.73 12.79
C SER A 121 4.90 8.37 12.72
N GLU A 122 5.25 7.84 13.89
CA GLU A 122 5.83 6.50 14.01
C GLU A 122 4.82 5.39 13.65
N VAL A 123 3.52 5.69 13.78
CA VAL A 123 2.42 4.81 13.34
C VAL A 123 2.42 4.69 11.82
N SER A 124 2.52 5.81 11.10
CA SER A 124 2.58 5.82 9.64
C SER A 124 3.83 5.10 9.15
N LYS A 125 5.00 5.37 9.74
CA LYS A 125 6.24 4.63 9.42
C LYS A 125 6.11 3.13 9.65
N TYR A 126 5.44 2.72 10.73
CA TYR A 126 5.16 1.32 11.01
C TYR A 126 4.27 0.70 9.92
N LEU A 127 3.17 1.35 9.56
CA LEU A 127 2.27 0.93 8.48
C LEU A 127 3.03 0.75 7.17
N ILE A 128 3.79 1.77 6.72
CA ILE A 128 4.53 1.71 5.44
C ILE A 128 5.56 0.57 5.43
N ASN A 129 6.23 0.33 6.55
CA ASN A 129 7.15 -0.79 6.71
C ASN A 129 6.43 -2.15 6.69
N TYR A 130 5.25 -2.26 7.30
CA TYR A 130 4.44 -3.48 7.26
C TYR A 130 3.93 -3.79 5.85
N LEU A 131 3.37 -2.78 5.16
CA LEU A 131 2.93 -2.88 3.77
C LEU A 131 4.05 -3.34 2.82
N GLY A 132 5.30 -2.94 3.08
CA GLY A 132 6.46 -3.35 2.28
C GLY A 132 6.96 -4.77 2.55
N LYS A 133 6.52 -5.43 3.63
CA LYS A 133 6.91 -6.80 4.00
C LYS A 133 5.88 -7.84 3.60
N GLU A 134 4.63 -7.41 3.52
CA GLU A 134 3.50 -8.30 3.26
C GLU A 134 3.27 -8.47 1.75
N ASP A 135 3.41 -9.69 1.25
CA ASP A 135 3.29 -9.98 -0.18
C ASP A 135 1.90 -9.64 -0.72
N SER A 136 0.85 -9.88 0.07
CA SER A 136 -0.52 -9.50 -0.31
C SER A 136 -0.71 -7.98 -0.46
N CYS A 137 0.18 -7.18 0.14
CA CYS A 137 0.15 -5.72 0.06
C CYS A 137 1.00 -5.12 -1.05
N LYS A 138 1.75 -5.93 -1.81
CA LYS A 138 2.73 -5.44 -2.78
C LYS A 138 2.16 -4.43 -3.79
N LEU A 139 1.00 -4.72 -4.37
CA LEU A 139 0.37 -3.82 -5.34
C LEU A 139 -0.14 -2.54 -4.66
N PHE A 140 -0.83 -2.65 -3.54
CA PHE A 140 -1.29 -1.47 -2.80
C PHE A 140 -0.12 -0.56 -2.41
N LYS A 141 0.96 -1.13 -1.87
CA LYS A 141 2.19 -0.41 -1.52
C LYS A 141 2.80 0.29 -2.73
N PHE A 142 2.85 -0.38 -3.87
CA PHE A 142 3.34 0.22 -5.11
C PHE A 142 2.52 1.45 -5.53
N PHE A 143 1.19 1.37 -5.51
CA PHE A 143 0.33 2.52 -5.80
C PHE A 143 0.45 3.65 -4.78
N TYR A 144 0.59 3.30 -3.50
CA TYR A 144 0.85 4.26 -2.43
C TYR A 144 2.16 5.04 -2.68
N ASP A 145 3.23 4.33 -3.06
CA ASP A 145 4.52 4.94 -3.37
C ASP A 145 4.45 5.83 -4.61
N LEU A 146 3.71 5.42 -5.65
CA LEU A 146 3.50 6.27 -6.83
C LEU A 146 2.75 7.56 -6.48
N GLY A 147 1.75 7.50 -5.60
CA GLY A 147 0.98 8.67 -5.19
C GLY A 147 1.76 9.62 -4.27
N THR A 148 2.67 9.09 -3.45
CA THR A 148 3.44 9.87 -2.47
C THR A 148 4.76 10.41 -3.02
N ASN A 149 5.40 9.71 -3.97
CA ASN A 149 6.64 10.18 -4.61
C ASN A 149 6.43 11.26 -5.69
N GLN A 150 5.18 11.69 -5.94
CA GLN A 150 4.86 12.77 -6.88
C GLN A 150 4.83 14.17 -6.22
N ASN A 151 5.24 14.29 -4.95
CA ASN A 151 5.38 15.58 -4.23
C ASN A 151 6.84 15.86 -3.83
#